data_AF-A0A8S3WF42-F1
#
_entry.id   AF-A0A8S3WF42-F1
#
_cell.length_a   1.000
_cell.length_b   1.000
_cell.length_c   1.000
_cell.angle_alpha   90.00
_cell.angle_beta   90.00
_cell.angle_gamma   90.00
#
_symmetry.space_group_name_H-M   'P 1'
#
loop_
_entity.id
_entity.type
_entity.pdbx_description
1 polymer ?
#
loop_
_entity_poly.entity_id
_entity_poly.type
_entity_poly.pdbx_seq_one_letter_code
_entity_poly.pdbx_strand_id
1 'polypeptide(L)'
;MYRNSVSVVRTAVGDTTPLPITVGVHQGSVLSPYLFSVILYELSASVQKLPQPWLLMYADDIALVDGDKGRLTRRVHAWREALENGGLKLNVAKTEYMTYNSTDLTSLRIGDDTVEPTDNFRYLGSVLDASGDIDRDIKARISAAWAKWREVTGVICDPKMPVKLK
;
A
#
# COMPACT_ATOMS: atom_id res chain seq x y z
N MET A 1 19.49 14.33 6.39
CA MET A 1 18.33 14.84 7.15
C MET A 1 18.43 14.54 8.64
N TYR A 2 19.04 13.43 9.04
CA TYR A 2 19.32 13.10 10.44
C TYR A 2 20.83 13.07 10.66
N ARG A 3 21.33 13.84 11.63
CA ARG A 3 22.74 13.78 12.07
C ARG A 3 22.70 13.54 13.57
N ASN A 4 23.33 12.46 14.02
CA ASN A 4 23.34 12.04 15.43
C ASN A 4 21.93 11.90 16.03
N SER A 5 20.94 11.53 15.22
CA SER A 5 19.56 11.34 15.69
C SER A 5 19.41 9.97 16.34
N VAL A 6 18.69 9.93 17.46
CA VAL A 6 18.42 8.70 18.22
C VAL A 6 16.93 8.64 18.56
N SER A 7 16.39 7.42 18.63
CA SER A 7 15.04 7.11 19.10
C SER A 7 15.10 6.31 20.40
N VAL A 8 14.07 6.44 21.22
CA VAL A 8 13.90 5.65 22.44
C VAL A 8 12.47 5.13 22.49
N VAL A 9 12.29 3.87 22.90
CA VAL A 9 10.96 3.27 23.05
C VAL A 9 10.59 3.29 24.53
N ARG A 10 9.45 3.91 24.88
CA ARG A 10 8.92 3.89 26.23
C ARG A 10 8.14 2.61 26.47
N THR A 11 8.52 1.84 27.48
CA THR A 11 7.86 0.59 27.90
C THR A 11 7.35 0.71 29.33
N ALA A 12 6.59 -0.28 29.80
CA ALA A 12 6.08 -0.32 31.18
C ALA A 12 7.19 -0.38 32.25
N VAL A 13 8.39 -0.86 31.88
CA VAL A 13 9.56 -0.96 32.77
C VAL A 13 10.54 0.21 32.61
N GLY A 14 10.21 1.20 31.78
CA GLY A 14 11.05 2.37 31.50
C GLY A 14 11.39 2.53 30.02
N ASP A 15 12.27 3.49 29.74
CA ASP A 15 12.72 3.82 28.40
C ASP A 15 13.86 2.87 27.97
N THR A 16 13.89 2.45 26.70
CA THR A 16 14.98 1.61 26.16
C THR A 16 16.31 2.36 26.11
N THR A 17 17.39 1.66 25.80
CA THR A 17 18.62 2.34 25.38
C THR A 17 18.38 3.13 24.08
N PRO A 18 19.05 4.28 23.88
CA PRO A 18 18.93 5.05 22.65
C PRO A 18 19.37 4.25 21.42
N LEU A 19 18.51 4.23 20.40
CA LEU A 19 18.72 3.55 19.13
C LEU A 19 19.07 4.60 18.05
N PRO A 20 20.22 4.52 17.38
CA PRO A 20 20.58 5.48 16.34
C PRO A 20 19.67 5.35 15.12
N ILE A 21 19.19 6.49 14.63
CA ILE A 21 18.39 6.58 13.40
C ILE A 21 19.32 6.96 12.25
N THR A 22 19.63 6.00 11.38
CA THR A 22 20.51 6.19 10.22
C THR A 22 19.76 6.22 8.90
N VAL A 23 18.54 5.67 8.85
CA VAL A 23 17.73 5.53 7.64
C VAL A 23 16.26 5.87 7.90
N GLY A 24 15.53 6.17 6.83
CA GLY A 24 14.10 6.44 6.86
C GLY A 24 13.73 7.89 7.15
N VAL A 25 12.43 8.11 7.30
CA VAL A 25 11.83 9.40 7.64
C VAL A 25 11.04 9.27 8.95
N HIS A 26 10.98 10.34 9.74
CA HIS A 26 10.29 10.33 11.03
C HIS A 26 8.76 10.23 10.88
N GLN A 27 8.18 9.08 11.22
CA GLN A 27 6.72 8.90 11.20
C GLN A 27 6.01 9.90 12.13
N GLY A 28 4.90 10.46 11.64
CA GLY A 28 4.16 11.52 12.36
C GLY A 28 4.69 12.94 12.12
N SER A 29 5.83 13.11 11.44
CA SER A 29 6.25 14.44 10.97
C SER A 29 5.43 14.88 9.76
N VAL A 30 5.02 16.16 9.74
CA VAL A 30 4.26 16.77 8.63
C VAL A 30 5.05 16.78 7.32
N LEU A 31 6.39 16.84 7.38
CA LEU A 31 7.25 16.89 6.19
C LEU A 31 7.60 15.50 5.64
N SER A 32 7.50 14.46 6.45
CA SER A 32 7.92 13.11 6.07
C SER A 32 7.15 12.54 4.87
N PRO A 33 5.83 12.71 4.75
CA PRO A 33 5.10 12.29 3.55
C PRO A 33 5.59 12.97 2.25
N TYR A 34 5.88 14.28 2.31
CA TYR A 34 6.39 15.01 1.15
C TYR A 34 7.76 14.51 0.71
N LEU A 35 8.67 14.33 1.67
CA LEU A 35 10.02 13.85 1.39
C LEU A 35 10.03 12.43 0.84
N PHE A 36 9.19 11.56 1.41
CA PHE A 36 9.02 10.21 0.89
C PHE A 36 8.51 10.22 -0.55
N SER A 37 7.56 11.10 -0.87
CA SER A 37 7.04 11.29 -2.23
C SER A 37 8.12 11.79 -3.21
N VAL A 38 9.00 12.71 -2.79
CA VAL A 38 10.13 13.19 -3.61
C VAL A 38 11.11 12.06 -3.91
N ILE A 39 11.45 11.23 -2.91
CA ILE A 39 12.34 10.07 -3.10
C ILE A 39 11.70 9.08 -4.07
N LEU A 40 10.44 8.70 -3.86
CA LEU A 40 9.72 7.80 -4.76
C LEU A 40 9.64 8.34 -6.20
N TYR A 41 9.40 9.65 -6.36
CA TYR A 41 9.39 10.29 -7.67
C TYR A 41 10.73 10.11 -8.39
N GLU A 42 11.84 10.41 -7.70
CA GLU A 42 13.19 10.27 -8.27
C GLU A 42 13.50 8.81 -8.64
N LEU A 43 13.19 7.86 -7.76
CA LEU A 43 13.38 6.43 -8.04
C LEU A 43 12.53 5.98 -9.23
N SER A 44 11.28 6.45 -9.32
CA SER A 44 10.36 6.11 -10.40
C SER A 44 10.78 6.66 -11.76
N ALA A 45 11.48 7.80 -11.81
CA ALA A 45 11.93 8.42 -13.05
C ALA A 45 12.86 7.51 -13.86
N SER A 46 13.59 6.62 -13.18
CA SER A 46 14.43 5.60 -13.83
C SER A 46 13.61 4.53 -14.57
N VAL A 47 12.41 4.22 -14.08
CA VAL A 47 11.54 3.13 -14.56
C VAL A 47 10.47 3.62 -15.55
N GLN A 48 10.02 4.86 -15.44
CA GLN A 48 8.96 5.45 -16.26
C GLN A 48 9.34 5.70 -17.73
N LYS A 49 10.58 5.41 -18.15
CA LYS A 49 11.01 5.51 -19.56
C LYS A 49 10.43 4.40 -20.46
N LEU A 50 9.73 3.42 -19.89
CA LEU A 50 9.12 2.31 -20.61
C LEU A 50 7.74 2.72 -21.19
N PRO A 51 7.39 2.32 -22.43
CA PRO A 51 6.11 2.68 -23.04
C PRO A 51 4.88 2.15 -22.26
N GLN A 52 3.84 2.98 -22.27
CA GLN A 52 2.71 3.13 -21.32
C GLN A 52 2.01 1.84 -20.84
N PRO A 53 2.25 1.45 -19.57
CA PRO A 53 1.26 0.85 -18.69
C PRO A 53 0.53 1.94 -17.87
N TRP A 54 -0.64 1.61 -17.32
CA TRP A 54 -1.23 2.47 -16.30
C TRP A 54 -0.46 2.27 -14.99
N LEU A 55 0.08 3.37 -14.44
CA LEU A 55 0.79 3.42 -13.17
C LEU A 55 -0.04 4.25 -12.20
N LEU A 56 -0.35 3.69 -11.03
CA LEU A 56 -0.97 4.41 -9.94
C LEU A 56 -0.10 4.24 -8.69
N MET A 57 0.24 5.35 -8.05
CA MET A 57 1.07 5.37 -6.85
C MET A 57 0.35 6.15 -5.76
N TYR A 58 0.36 5.60 -4.54
CA TYR A 58 -0.15 6.26 -3.36
C TYR A 58 0.69 5.88 -2.15
N ALA A 59 1.42 6.84 -1.59
CA ALA A 59 2.41 6.56 -0.55
C ALA A 59 3.32 5.38 -0.97
N ASP A 60 3.36 4.29 -0.20
CA ASP A 60 4.14 3.08 -0.48
C ASP A 60 3.43 2.08 -1.42
N ASP A 61 2.15 2.27 -1.71
CA ASP A 61 1.38 1.40 -2.62
C ASP A 61 1.61 1.77 -4.09
N ILE A 62 2.07 0.80 -4.89
CA ILE A 62 2.31 0.95 -6.34
C ILE A 62 1.47 -0.09 -7.08
N ALA A 63 0.61 0.36 -7.98
CA ALA A 63 -0.16 -0.48 -8.89
C ALA A 63 0.33 -0.34 -10.33
N LEU A 64 0.62 -1.47 -10.96
CA LEU A 64 1.10 -1.58 -12.34
C LEU A 64 0.09 -2.36 -13.17
N VAL A 65 -0.38 -1.79 -14.28
CA VAL A 65 -1.34 -2.45 -15.18
C VAL A 65 -0.83 -2.43 -16.61
N ASP A 66 -0.77 -3.60 -17.25
CA ASP A 66 -0.46 -3.72 -18.67
C ASP A 66 -1.24 -4.86 -19.30
N GLY A 67 -1.56 -4.72 -20.59
CA GLY A 67 -2.23 -5.75 -21.38
C GLY A 67 -1.35 -6.94 -21.79
N ASP A 68 -0.05 -6.95 -21.46
CA ASP A 68 0.86 -8.08 -21.68
C ASP A 68 1.58 -8.47 -20.39
N LYS A 69 1.47 -9.75 -20.04
CA LYS A 69 2.12 -10.32 -18.86
C LYS A 69 3.64 -10.20 -18.93
N GLY A 70 4.25 -10.47 -20.09
CA GLY A 70 5.70 -10.39 -20.25
C GLY A 70 6.26 -8.98 -20.02
N ARG A 71 5.55 -7.95 -20.49
CA ARG A 71 5.87 -6.54 -20.17
C ARG A 71 5.63 -6.25 -18.69
N LEU A 72 4.54 -6.73 -18.08
CA LEU A 72 4.25 -6.53 -16.66
C LEU A 72 5.38 -7.10 -15.79
N THR A 73 5.79 -8.34 -16.04
CA THR A 73 6.90 -8.99 -15.33
C THR A 73 8.18 -8.19 -15.42
N ARG A 74 8.59 -7.77 -16.63
CA ARG A 74 9.79 -6.94 -16.83
C ARG A 74 9.75 -5.64 -16.03
N ARG A 75 8.57 -5.01 -15.92
CA ARG A 75 8.40 -3.79 -15.13
C ARG A 75 8.43 -4.02 -13.64
N VAL A 76 7.81 -5.08 -13.15
CA VAL A 76 7.89 -5.44 -11.73
C VAL A 76 9.35 -5.63 -11.31
N HIS A 77 10.17 -6.27 -12.17
CA HIS A 77 11.61 -6.38 -11.94
C HIS A 77 12.33 -5.03 -11.99
N ALA A 78 12.06 -4.19 -12.98
CA ALA A 78 12.67 -2.85 -13.07
C ALA A 78 12.31 -1.96 -11.86
N TRP A 79 11.07 -2.03 -11.39
CA TRP A 79 10.62 -1.36 -10.18
C TRP A 79 11.33 -1.88 -8.94
N ARG A 80 11.42 -3.20 -8.78
CA ARG A 80 12.14 -3.82 -7.67
C ARG A 80 13.59 -3.33 -7.63
N GLU A 81 14.30 -3.39 -8.75
CA GLU A 81 15.70 -2.96 -8.84
C GLU A 81 15.86 -1.46 -8.51
N ALA A 82 15.02 -0.60 -9.07
CA ALA A 82 15.05 0.83 -8.79
C ALA A 82 14.78 1.14 -7.30
N LEU A 83 13.80 0.47 -6.70
CA LEU A 83 13.49 0.61 -5.27
C LEU A 83 14.64 0.12 -4.39
N GLU A 84 15.21 -1.05 -4.69
CA GLU A 84 16.32 -1.64 -3.95
C GLU A 84 17.58 -0.75 -4.02
N ASN A 85 17.87 -0.18 -5.18
CA ASN A 85 18.94 0.82 -5.36
C ASN A 85 18.70 2.09 -4.52
N GLY A 86 17.43 2.43 -4.27
CA GLY A 86 17.00 3.52 -3.39
C GLY A 86 16.94 3.17 -1.90
N GLY A 87 17.31 1.94 -1.52
CA GLY A 87 17.20 1.46 -0.14
C GLY A 87 15.78 1.09 0.30
N LEU A 88 14.85 0.95 -0.63
CA LEU A 88 13.49 0.47 -0.41
C LEU A 88 13.38 -1.00 -0.82
N LYS A 89 12.50 -1.77 -0.17
CA LYS A 89 12.33 -3.19 -0.48
C LYS A 89 10.88 -3.48 -0.85
N LEU A 90 10.67 -4.17 -1.96
CA LEU A 90 9.37 -4.71 -2.34
C LEU A 90 8.95 -5.79 -1.34
N ASN A 91 7.75 -5.67 -0.78
CA ASN A 91 7.17 -6.69 0.10
C ASN A 91 6.40 -7.71 -0.73
N VAL A 92 7.09 -8.74 -1.23
CA VAL A 92 6.48 -9.76 -2.11
C VAL A 92 5.31 -10.48 -1.44
N ALA A 93 5.37 -10.69 -0.11
CA ALA A 93 4.28 -11.31 0.64
C ALA A 93 2.99 -10.48 0.71
N LYS A 94 3.05 -9.18 0.41
CA LYS A 94 1.89 -8.28 0.29
C LYS A 94 1.55 -7.94 -1.16
N THR A 95 2.33 -8.42 -2.14
CA THR A 95 2.08 -8.14 -3.55
C THR A 95 0.93 -9.01 -4.03
N GLU A 96 -0.07 -8.38 -4.63
CA GLU A 96 -1.20 -9.06 -5.25
C GLU A 96 -1.06 -8.99 -6.78
N TYR A 97 -1.40 -10.09 -7.46
CA TYR A 97 -1.41 -10.18 -8.92
C TYR A 97 -2.80 -10.60 -9.38
N MET A 98 -3.37 -9.88 -10.33
CA MET A 98 -4.68 -10.16 -10.89
C MET A 98 -4.62 -9.99 -12.40
N THR A 99 -5.40 -10.80 -13.11
CA THR A 99 -5.61 -10.65 -14.55
C THR A 99 -7.07 -10.29 -14.82
N TYR A 100 -7.29 -9.44 -15.83
CA TYR A 100 -8.62 -9.01 -16.23
C TYR A 100 -8.93 -9.56 -17.62
N ASN A 101 -10.06 -10.23 -17.79
CA ASN A 101 -10.47 -10.86 -19.05
C ASN A 101 -9.38 -11.74 -19.71
N SER A 102 -8.58 -12.42 -18.90
CA SER A 102 -7.51 -13.32 -19.37
C SER A 102 -7.79 -14.74 -18.92
N THR A 103 -7.53 -15.70 -19.81
CA THR A 103 -7.49 -17.13 -19.46
C THR A 103 -6.12 -17.54 -18.90
N ASP A 104 -5.13 -16.66 -18.97
CA ASP A 104 -3.81 -16.88 -18.40
C ASP A 104 -3.85 -16.66 -16.89
N LEU A 105 -3.89 -17.77 -16.15
CA LEU A 105 -3.80 -17.85 -14.69
C LEU A 105 -2.42 -18.35 -14.24
N THR A 106 -1.39 -18.16 -15.07
CA THR A 106 -0.04 -18.51 -14.64
C THR A 106 0.46 -17.50 -13.62
N SER A 107 1.28 -17.95 -12.68
CA SER A 107 1.81 -17.11 -11.60
C SER A 107 2.85 -16.09 -12.07
N LEU A 108 3.02 -15.02 -11.30
CA LEU A 108 4.00 -13.97 -11.53
C LEU A 108 5.23 -14.22 -10.67
N ARG A 109 6.39 -14.44 -11.29
CA ARG A 109 7.65 -14.65 -10.57
C ARG A 109 8.32 -13.33 -10.24
N ILE A 110 8.71 -13.12 -8.99
CA ILE A 110 9.38 -11.92 -8.50
C ILE A 110 10.67 -12.34 -7.77
N GLY A 111 11.74 -12.53 -8.53
CA GLY A 111 13.00 -13.10 -8.03
C GLY A 111 12.84 -14.59 -7.76
N ASP A 112 13.04 -14.99 -6.50
CA ASP A 112 12.86 -16.37 -6.06
C ASP A 112 11.43 -16.69 -5.60
N ASP A 113 10.65 -15.65 -5.33
CA ASP A 113 9.26 -15.76 -4.89
C ASP A 113 8.29 -15.82 -6.08
N THR A 114 7.12 -16.41 -5.83
CA THR A 114 6.03 -16.53 -6.81
C THR A 114 4.74 -15.96 -6.23
N VAL A 115 4.05 -15.13 -7.03
CA VAL A 115 2.76 -14.52 -6.70
C VAL A 115 1.69 -15.18 -7.56
N GLU A 116 0.78 -15.91 -6.94
CA GLU A 116 -0.35 -16.55 -7.62
C GLU A 116 -1.39 -15.50 -8.03
N PRO A 117 -2.09 -15.68 -9.17
CA PRO A 117 -3.18 -14.80 -9.53
C PRO A 117 -4.34 -14.94 -8.54
N THR A 118 -4.95 -13.81 -8.18
CA THR A 118 -6.17 -13.74 -7.37
C THR A 118 -7.34 -13.21 -8.19
N ASP A 119 -8.55 -13.63 -7.85
CA ASP A 119 -9.80 -13.15 -8.46
C ASP A 119 -10.19 -11.75 -7.97
N ASN A 120 -9.69 -11.34 -6.81
CA ASN A 120 -9.96 -10.03 -6.23
C ASN A 120 -8.93 -9.66 -5.18
N PHE A 121 -8.72 -8.36 -4.99
CA PHE A 121 -7.93 -7.83 -3.88
C PHE A 121 -8.37 -6.41 -3.53
N ARG A 122 -7.96 -5.92 -2.37
CA ARG A 122 -8.26 -4.55 -1.92
C ARG A 122 -7.12 -3.61 -2.27
N TYR A 123 -7.43 -2.52 -2.97
CA TYR A 123 -6.51 -1.43 -3.25
C TYR A 123 -7.11 -0.09 -2.77
N LEU A 124 -6.40 0.60 -1.88
CA LEU A 124 -6.82 1.89 -1.29
C LEU A 124 -8.25 1.90 -0.74
N GLY A 125 -8.69 0.77 -0.18
CA GLY A 125 -10.03 0.60 0.40
C GLY A 125 -11.11 0.12 -0.57
N SER A 126 -10.85 0.12 -1.87
CA SER A 126 -11.74 -0.46 -2.89
C SER A 126 -11.38 -1.91 -3.18
N VAL A 127 -12.37 -2.78 -3.35
CA VAL A 127 -12.18 -4.15 -3.84
C VAL A 127 -12.15 -4.13 -5.37
N LEU A 128 -11.05 -4.60 -5.95
CA LEU A 128 -10.91 -4.81 -7.38
C LEU A 128 -11.25 -6.27 -7.69
N ASP A 129 -12.02 -6.48 -8.75
CA ASP A 129 -12.48 -7.81 -9.17
C ASP A 129 -11.98 -8.14 -10.58
N ALA A 130 -11.54 -9.38 -10.78
CA ALA A 130 -11.01 -9.86 -12.05
C ALA A 130 -12.06 -9.88 -13.18
N SER A 131 -13.35 -9.95 -12.85
CA SER A 131 -14.45 -9.84 -13.82
C SER A 131 -14.83 -8.39 -14.14
N GLY A 132 -14.34 -7.42 -13.36
CA GLY A 132 -14.70 -6.00 -13.50
C GLY A 132 -16.02 -5.63 -12.85
N ASP A 133 -16.65 -6.57 -12.15
CA ASP A 133 -17.85 -6.32 -11.37
C ASP A 133 -17.54 -5.48 -10.12
N ILE A 134 -18.47 -4.59 -9.78
CA ILE A 134 -18.40 -3.70 -8.62
C ILE A 134 -19.20 -4.23 -7.42
N ASP A 135 -20.00 -5.28 -7.60
CA ASP A 135 -20.86 -5.83 -6.55
C ASP A 135 -20.09 -6.21 -5.28
N ARG A 136 -18.87 -6.77 -5.43
CA ARG A 136 -18.03 -7.13 -4.28
C ARG A 136 -17.60 -5.89 -3.50
N ASP A 137 -17.22 -4.80 -4.18
CA ASP A 137 -16.86 -3.55 -3.54
C ASP A 137 -18.04 -2.90 -2.83
N ILE A 138 -19.22 -2.87 -3.47
CA ILE A 138 -20.45 -2.34 -2.88
C ILE A 138 -20.79 -3.10 -1.60
N LYS A 139 -20.80 -4.44 -1.65
CA LYS A 139 -21.08 -5.29 -0.48
C LYS A 139 -20.05 -5.05 0.63
N ALA A 140 -18.77 -4.93 0.29
CA ALA A 140 -17.71 -4.65 1.26
C ALA A 140 -17.90 -3.29 1.95
N ARG A 141 -18.25 -2.24 1.20
CA ARG A 141 -18.52 -0.89 1.73
C ARG A 141 -19.75 -0.85 2.62
N ILE A 142 -20.85 -1.50 2.22
CA ILE A 142 -22.06 -1.63 3.03
C ILE A 142 -21.75 -2.33 4.35
N SER A 143 -21.00 -3.44 4.29
CA SER A 143 -20.61 -4.19 5.49
C SER A 143 -19.74 -3.35 6.43
N ALA A 144 -18.75 -2.63 5.89
CA ALA A 144 -17.88 -1.74 6.66
C ALA A 144 -18.67 -0.59 7.32
N ALA A 145 -19.60 0.03 6.58
CA ALA A 145 -20.48 1.06 7.10
C ALA A 145 -21.36 0.53 8.25
N TRP A 146 -21.96 -0.65 8.08
CA TRP A 146 -22.77 -1.28 9.13
C TRP A 146 -21.95 -1.70 10.35
N ALA A 147 -20.71 -2.16 10.16
CA ALA A 147 -19.81 -2.46 11.26
C ALA A 147 -19.53 -1.17 12.05
N LYS A 148 -19.18 -0.08 11.36
CA LYS A 148 -18.89 1.19 12.03
C LYS A 148 -20.12 1.77 12.72
N TRP A 149 -21.29 1.71 12.08
CA TRP A 149 -22.57 2.12 12.68
C TRP A 149 -22.84 1.38 13.99
N ARG A 150 -22.65 0.06 14.01
CA ARG A 150 -22.84 -0.76 15.23
C ARG A 150 -21.90 -0.38 16.37
N GLU A 151 -20.69 0.07 16.08
CA GLU A 151 -19.78 0.58 17.12
C GLU A 151 -20.25 1.89 17.74
N VAL A 152 -20.83 2.79 16.93
CA VAL A 152 -21.19 4.14 17.38
C VAL A 152 -22.66 4.27 17.78
N THR A 153 -23.50 3.27 17.52
CA THR A 153 -24.95 3.31 17.82
C THR A 153 -25.23 3.54 19.30
N GLY A 154 -24.38 3.02 20.21
CA GLY A 154 -24.51 3.26 21.64
C GLY A 154 -24.33 4.73 22.05
N VAL A 155 -23.71 5.56 21.21
CA VAL A 155 -23.57 7.01 21.43
C VAL A 155 -24.62 7.78 20.61
N ILE A 156 -24.74 7.45 19.33
CA ILE A 156 -25.63 8.17 18.39
C ILE A 156 -27.11 7.95 18.76
N CYS A 157 -27.49 6.72 19.13
CA CYS A 157 -28.86 6.36 19.43
C CYS A 157 -29.23 6.47 20.91
N ASP A 158 -28.29 6.83 21.81
CA ASP A 158 -28.61 7.03 23.23
C ASP A 158 -29.40 8.34 23.41
N PRO A 159 -30.65 8.29 23.89
CA PRO A 159 -31.44 9.51 24.13
C PRO A 159 -30.86 10.39 25.24
N LYS A 160 -30.00 9.86 26.12
CA LYS A 160 -29.33 10.62 27.19
C LYS A 160 -28.11 11.40 26.69
N MET A 161 -27.61 11.08 25.51
CA MET A 161 -26.42 11.73 24.98
C MET A 161 -26.79 13.08 24.33
N PRO A 162 -26.15 14.20 24.72
CA PRO A 162 -26.43 15.52 24.15
C PRO A 162 -26.16 15.56 22.64
N VAL A 163 -27.04 16.24 21.88
CA VAL A 163 -26.90 16.40 20.42
C VAL A 163 -25.58 17.06 20.01
N LYS A 164 -24.99 17.89 20.87
CA LYS A 164 -23.68 18.54 20.61
C LYS A 164 -22.48 17.57 20.65
N LEU A 165 -22.67 16.37 21.21
CA LEU A 165 -21.67 15.32 21.32
C LEU A 165 -21.97 14.11 20.41
N LYS A 166 -23.08 14.17 19.67
CA LYS A 166 -23.43 13.24 18.59
C LYS A 166 -22.97 13.84 17.26
#